data_AF-A0A820RJY5-F1
#
_entry.id   AF-A0A820RJY5-F1
#
_cell.length_a   1.000
_cell.length_b   1.000
_cell.length_c   1.000
_cell.angle_alpha   90.00
_cell.angle_beta   90.00
_cell.angle_gamma   90.00
#
_symmetry.space_group_name_H-M   'P 1'
#
loop_
_entity.id
_entity.type
_entity.pdbx_description
1 polymer ?
#
loop_
_entity_poly.entity_id
_entity_poly.type
_entity_poly.pdbx_seq_one_letter_code
_entity_poly.pdbx_strand_id
1 'polypeptide(L)'
;PQYGFLGQVGDHNVSYTAFVDGVQTVLLFSDDTEVIEAASGMPSLAESMGQRVQIGIHDIGLSIVNDVTREEMLYISLNKSKVVWTEIRKS
;
A
#
# COMPACT_ATOMS: atom_id res chain seq x y z
N PRO A 1 -10.05 15.10 -1.75
CA PRO A 1 -9.52 13.92 -1.03
C PRO A 1 -9.69 12.66 -1.89
N GLN A 2 -8.61 12.16 -2.50
CA GLN A 2 -8.67 10.93 -3.30
C GLN A 2 -8.22 9.74 -2.42
N TYR A 3 -9.17 9.09 -1.77
CA TYR A 3 -8.98 7.75 -1.20
C TYR A 3 -9.65 6.72 -2.13
N GLY A 4 -9.09 5.50 -2.17
CA GLY A 4 -9.55 4.43 -3.05
C GLY A 4 -10.27 3.34 -2.26
N PHE A 5 -11.22 2.67 -2.91
CA PHE A 5 -11.80 1.44 -2.37
C PHE A 5 -10.89 0.25 -2.71
N LEU A 6 -10.56 -0.58 -1.71
CA LEU A 6 -9.70 -1.75 -1.90
C LEU A 6 -10.52 -3.03 -2.15
N GLY A 7 -11.61 -3.21 -1.43
CA GLY A 7 -12.44 -4.41 -1.51
C GLY A 7 -13.13 -4.73 -0.19
N GLN A 8 -13.88 -5.83 -0.19
CA GLN A 8 -14.60 -6.30 0.99
C GLN A 8 -13.83 -7.45 1.65
N VAL A 9 -13.61 -7.36 2.97
CA VAL A 9 -12.99 -8.42 3.78
C VAL A 9 -14.03 -8.84 4.82
N GLY A 10 -14.63 -10.02 4.61
CA GLY A 10 -15.82 -10.41 5.39
C GLY A 10 -16.99 -9.48 5.08
N ASP A 11 -17.61 -8.91 6.13
CA ASP A 11 -18.69 -7.92 5.99
C ASP A 11 -18.17 -6.47 5.92
N HIS A 12 -16.85 -6.27 6.00
CA HIS A 12 -16.23 -4.94 6.11
C HIS A 12 -15.75 -4.43 4.74
N ASN A 13 -16.09 -3.18 4.42
CA ASN A 13 -15.62 -2.50 3.23
C ASN A 13 -14.31 -1.76 3.54
N VAL A 14 -13.19 -2.25 3.04
CA VAL A 14 -11.87 -1.66 3.29
C VAL A 14 -11.56 -0.63 2.22
N SER A 15 -11.27 0.59 2.68
CA SER A 15 -10.76 1.69 1.85
C SER A 15 -9.31 1.98 2.20
N TYR A 16 -8.62 2.70 1.31
CA TYR A 16 -7.23 3.08 1.52
C TYR A 16 -6.97 4.54 1.15
N THR A 17 -6.01 5.15 1.84
CA THR A 17 -5.50 6.47 1.50
C THR A 17 -3.99 6.52 1.69
N ALA A 18 -3.32 7.38 0.92
CA ALA A 18 -1.87 7.55 0.98
C ALA A 18 -1.55 9.01 1.34
N PHE A 19 -0.74 9.19 2.37
CA PHE A 19 -0.32 10.50 2.84
C PHE A 19 1.15 10.49 3.25
N VAL A 20 1.71 11.68 3.41
CA VAL A 20 3.09 11.87 3.89
C VAL A 20 3.03 12.26 5.36
N ASP A 21 3.78 11.53 6.19
CA ASP A 21 4.06 11.90 7.58
C ASP A 21 5.56 12.18 7.74
N GLY A 22 5.92 13.47 7.75
CA GLY A 22 7.31 13.92 7.69
C GLY A 22 7.99 13.56 6.36
N VAL A 23 8.89 12.56 6.39
CA VAL A 23 9.60 12.02 5.21
C VAL A 23 9.14 10.61 4.84
N GLN A 24 8.20 10.04 5.60
CA GLN A 24 7.72 8.68 5.39
C GLN A 24 6.41 8.70 4.60
N THR A 25 6.34 7.84 3.59
CA THR A 25 5.10 7.58 2.86
C THR A 25 4.29 6.53 3.61
N VAL A 26 3.09 6.90 4.05
CA VAL A 26 2.18 6.01 4.78
C VAL A 26 1.02 5.63 3.86
N LEU A 27 0.76 4.33 3.75
CA LEU A 27 -0.42 3.78 3.10
C LEU A 27 -1.32 3.20 4.20
N LEU A 28 -2.48 3.82 4.40
CA LEU A 28 -3.44 3.45 5.43
C LEU A 28 -4.59 2.65 4.81
N PHE A 29 -4.94 1.52 5.44
CA PHE A 29 -6.11 0.71 5.12
C PHE A 29 -7.04 0.71 6.32
N SER A 30 -8.32 1.02 6.10
CA SER A 30 -9.32 1.07 7.16
C SER A 30 -10.71 0.86 6.59
N ASP A 31 -11.57 0.18 7.35
CA ASP A 31 -13.01 0.10 7.11
C ASP A 31 -13.78 1.24 7.81
N ASP A 32 -13.15 1.92 8.77
CA ASP A 32 -13.62 3.16 9.35
C ASP A 32 -13.42 4.32 8.37
N THR A 33 -14.54 4.90 7.93
CA THR A 33 -14.58 6.00 6.96
C THR A 33 -14.08 7.31 7.56
N GLU A 34 -14.31 7.58 8.85
CA GLU A 34 -13.87 8.83 9.49
C GLU A 34 -12.35 8.89 9.56
N VAL A 35 -11.71 7.75 9.85
CA VAL A 35 -10.26 7.60 9.85
C VAL A 35 -9.67 7.84 8.45
N ILE A 36 -10.31 7.31 7.41
CA ILE A 36 -9.88 7.51 6.02
C ILE A 36 -10.03 8.97 5.59
N GLU A 37 -11.13 9.63 5.93
CA GLU A 37 -11.38 11.03 5.61
C GLU A 37 -10.37 11.95 6.31
N ALA A 38 -10.13 11.71 7.61
CA ALA A 38 -9.15 12.45 8.39
C ALA A 38 -7.74 12.33 7.79
N ALA A 39 -7.30 11.11 7.48
CA ALA A 39 -5.99 10.86 6.87
C ALA A 39 -5.90 11.40 5.44
N SER A 40 -7.00 11.43 4.69
CA SER A 40 -7.05 12.01 3.34
C SER A 40 -6.96 13.54 3.31
N GLY A 41 -7.17 14.20 4.45
CA GLY A 41 -6.92 15.63 4.62
C GLY A 41 -5.46 15.98 4.86
N MET A 42 -4.61 14.98 5.13
CA MET A 42 -3.17 15.19 5.30
C MET A 42 -2.50 15.46 3.95
N PRO A 43 -1.32 16.14 3.93
CA PRO A 43 -0.57 16.38 2.72
C PRO A 43 -0.38 15.08 1.93
N SER A 44 -1.01 15.03 0.76
CA SER A 44 -0.92 13.86 -0.09
C SER A 44 0.38 13.89 -0.87
N LEU A 45 0.86 12.70 -1.24
CA LEU A 45 2.01 12.50 -2.10
C LEU A 45 1.91 13.32 -3.42
N ALA A 46 0.69 13.59 -3.88
CA ALA A 46 0.41 14.34 -5.11
C ALA A 46 0.83 15.81 -5.06
N GLU A 47 0.78 16.47 -3.89
CA GLU A 47 1.19 17.88 -3.76
C GLU A 47 2.72 18.06 -3.65
N SER A 48 3.46 17.00 -3.30
CA SER A 48 4.92 17.05 -3.10
C SER A 48 5.76 16.55 -4.28
N MET A 49 5.17 16.01 -5.35
CA MET A 49 5.93 15.24 -6.35
C MET A 49 5.94 15.85 -7.75
N GLY A 50 6.77 16.89 -7.93
CA GLY A 50 7.46 17.12 -9.21
C GLY A 50 8.64 16.14 -9.44
N GLN A 51 8.89 15.25 -8.48
CA GLN A 51 10.06 14.39 -8.46
C GLN A 51 9.65 12.93 -8.67
N ARG A 52 10.22 12.29 -9.69
CA ARG A 52 10.02 10.85 -9.99
C ARG A 52 10.70 10.04 -8.89
N VAL A 53 9.96 9.33 -8.05
CA VAL A 53 10.53 8.36 -7.11
C VAL A 53 10.53 6.99 -7.77
N GLN A 54 11.73 6.45 -8.01
CA GLN A 54 11.92 5.09 -8.50
C GLN A 54 11.97 4.15 -7.29
N ILE A 55 10.88 3.43 -7.03
CA ILE A 55 10.86 2.38 -6.00
C ILE A 55 11.29 1.06 -6.64
N GLY A 56 12.54 0.69 -6.43
CA GLY A 56 13.05 -0.65 -6.77
C GLY A 56 12.80 -1.59 -5.59
N ILE A 57 11.83 -2.50 -5.73
CA ILE A 57 11.72 -3.64 -4.81
C ILE A 57 12.86 -4.60 -5.15
N HIS A 58 13.97 -4.47 -4.44
CA HIS A 58 15.12 -5.36 -4.60
C HIS A 58 14.74 -6.77 -4.18
N ASP A 59 14.27 -6.94 -2.94
CA ASP A 59 13.79 -8.20 -2.38
C ASP A 59 12.66 -7.92 -1.37
N ILE A 60 11.46 -8.49 -1.58
CA ILE A 60 10.39 -8.57 -0.56
C ILE A 60 10.04 -10.04 -0.37
N GLY A 61 9.91 -10.49 0.87
CA GLY A 61 9.52 -11.85 1.24
C GLY A 61 8.32 -11.86 2.18
N LEU A 62 7.40 -12.79 1.98
CA LEU A 62 6.28 -13.11 2.85
C LEU A 62 6.45 -14.55 3.37
N SER A 63 6.35 -14.73 4.68
CA SER A 63 6.42 -16.03 5.33
C SER A 63 5.10 -16.35 6.03
N ILE A 64 4.60 -17.56 5.83
CA ILE A 64 3.53 -18.15 6.63
C ILE A 64 4.20 -19.08 7.63
N VAL A 65 4.13 -18.72 8.90
CA VAL A 65 4.66 -19.50 10.02
C VAL A 65 3.53 -20.16 10.78
N ASN A 66 3.74 -21.42 11.15
CA ASN A 66 2.89 -22.12 12.10
C ASN A 66 3.20 -21.58 13.51
N ASP A 67 2.19 -21.04 14.18
CA ASP A 67 2.34 -20.41 15.49
C ASP A 67 2.60 -21.41 16.63
N VAL A 68 2.14 -22.66 16.48
CA VAL A 68 2.32 -23.74 17.46
C VAL A 68 3.71 -24.37 17.35
N THR A 69 4.12 -24.79 16.16
CA THR A 69 5.43 -25.45 15.96
C THR A 69 6.57 -24.45 15.75
N ARG A 70 6.25 -23.18 15.49
CA ARG A 70 7.18 -22.11 15.09
C ARG A 70 7.96 -22.41 13.82
N GLU A 71 7.45 -23.31 12.99
CA GLU A 71 8.06 -23.68 11.71
C GLU A 71 7.48 -22.85 10.57
N GLU A 72 8.32 -22.49 9.61
CA GLU A 72 7.90 -21.83 8.38
C GLU A 72 7.23 -22.85 7.45
N MET A 73 5.95 -22.60 7.13
CA MET A 73 5.14 -23.45 6.27
C MET A 73 5.23 -23.04 4.81
N LEU A 74 5.42 -21.75 4.53
CA LEU A 74 5.52 -21.23 3.17
C LEU A 74 6.32 -19.92 3.15
N TYR A 75 7.21 -19.79 2.17
CA TYR A 75 7.92 -18.55 1.88
C TYR A 75 7.72 -18.15 0.42
N ILE A 76 7.26 -16.92 0.18
CA ILE A 76 7.13 -16.32 -1.14
C ILE A 76 8.02 -15.09 -1.19
N SER A 77 8.93 -15.02 -2.16
CA SER A 77 9.74 -13.83 -2.39
C SER A 77 9.65 -13.31 -3.81
N LEU A 78 9.69 -11.99 -3.93
CA LEU A 78 9.90 -11.30 -5.19
C LEU A 78 11.33 -10.77 -5.18
N ASN A 79 12.24 -11.49 -5.83
CA ASN A 79 13.62 -11.08 -6.01
C ASN A 79 13.76 -10.45 -7.40
N LYS A 80 14.31 -9.23 -7.48
CA LYS A 80 14.47 -8.44 -8.72
C LYS A 80 13.15 -8.14 -9.44
N SER A 81 12.23 -7.44 -8.76
CA SER A 81 11.03 -6.93 -9.43
C SER A 81 11.43 -5.91 -10.52
N LYS A 82 11.20 -6.23 -11.79
CA LYS A 82 11.25 -5.23 -12.86
C LYS A 82 10.00 -4.36 -12.73
N VAL A 83 10.18 -3.09 -12.42
CA VAL A 83 9.11 -2.09 -12.38
C VAL A 83 8.49 -1.99 -13.78
N VAL A 84 7.24 -2.42 -13.94
CA VAL A 84 6.43 -2.13 -15.13
C VAL A 84 5.57 -0.92 -14.82
N TRP A 85 5.86 0.19 -15.49
CA TRP A 85 4.96 1.33 -15.56
C TRP A 85 3.80 0.95 -16.47
N THR A 86 2.66 0.57 -15.91
CA THR A 86 1.43 0.42 -16.70
C THR A 86 0.81 1.81 -16.88
N GLU A 87 1.24 2.54 -17.89
CA GLU A 87 0.54 3.73 -18.37
C GLU A 87 -0.76 3.25 -19.04
N ILE A 88 -1.87 3.25 -18.31
CA ILE A 88 -3.18 3.20 -18.98
C ILE A 88 -3.39 4.59 -19.58
N ARG A 89 -2.97 4.75 -20.84
CA ARG A 89 -3.39 5.88 -21.65
C ARG A 89 -4.90 5.77 -21.84
N LYS A 90 -5.65 6.70 -21.23
CA LYS A 90 -7.01 6.97 -21.71
C LYS A 90 -6.88 7.51 -23.13
N SER A 91 -7.34 6.71 -24.09
CA SER A 91 -7.72 7.19 -25.42
C SER A 91 -8.94 8.10 -25.32
#